data_AF-G3TIR3-F1
#
_entry.id   AF-G3TIR3-F1
#
_cell.length_a   1.000
_cell.length_b   1.000
_cell.length_c   1.000
_cell.angle_alpha   90.00
_cell.angle_beta   90.00
_cell.angle_gamma   90.00
#
_symmetry.space_group_name_H-M   'P 1'
#
loop_
_entity.id
_entity.type
_entity.pdbx_description
1 polymer ?
#
loop_
_entity_poly.entity_id
_entity_poly.type
_entity_poly.pdbx_seq_one_letter_code
_entity_poly.pdbx_strand_id
1 'polypeptide(L)'
;LSRRPGELRSFQNGLPPELWIHLAVVACGDRLEETLVMLKSAVLFSHRRMRFHIFTEEALKPEFDKQLRQWPDSYTKKFEHKIYPITFSAGNPQEWKKLFKPCAAQRLFLPVILKDVDSLLYVDTDVLFLRPVDDIWKLLRHFNSTQLAAMAPEHEIPKIGWYSRFARHPFYGAAGVNSGVMLMNLTRIRSTQFKNSLISTGLAWEDMLYPLYQKYKNAITWGDQDLLNIIFYFNPECLYVFPCHWNYRPDHCMYGSNCKEAEREGVSVLHGNRGVYHDDKQPTFKALYEAIRDFPFQDNLFQSMYYPLQLKFLETVHTLCGRIPQVFLKQIEKTMKRVYEKHIIIHVGPNRMH
;
A
#
# COMPACT_ATOMS: atom_id res chain seq x y z
N LEU A 1 -42.48 7.61 -41.79
CA LEU A 1 -41.45 6.63 -42.23
C LEU A 1 -40.39 6.52 -41.15
N SER A 2 -40.48 5.42 -40.40
CA SER A 2 -39.79 5.11 -39.16
C SER A 2 -38.29 4.87 -39.38
N ARG A 3 -37.41 5.56 -38.65
CA ARG A 3 -35.97 5.22 -38.60
C ARG A 3 -35.77 4.10 -37.58
N ARG A 4 -35.25 2.96 -38.06
CA ARG A 4 -34.87 1.80 -37.24
C ARG A 4 -33.66 2.14 -36.35
N PRO A 5 -33.62 1.69 -35.09
CA PRO A 5 -32.42 1.67 -34.27
C PRO A 5 -31.72 0.30 -34.39
N GLY A 6 -30.42 0.29 -34.62
CA GLY A 6 -29.63 -0.93 -34.50
C GLY A 6 -28.37 -0.95 -35.34
N GLU A 7 -27.28 -0.45 -34.78
CA GLU A 7 -25.95 -1.03 -34.95
C GLU A 7 -25.21 -0.87 -33.63
N LEU A 8 -25.10 -1.99 -32.89
CA LEU A 8 -24.25 -2.10 -31.72
C LEU A 8 -22.80 -1.92 -32.19
N ARG A 9 -22.20 -0.75 -31.93
CA ARG A 9 -20.74 -0.62 -31.99
C ARG A 9 -20.17 -1.47 -30.85
N SER A 10 -19.34 -2.44 -31.22
CA SER A 10 -18.56 -3.26 -30.30
C SER A 10 -17.74 -2.36 -29.37
N PHE A 11 -18.07 -2.37 -28.08
CA PHE A 11 -17.23 -1.77 -27.04
C PHE A 11 -16.01 -2.67 -26.78
N GLN A 12 -15.05 -2.65 -27.70
CA GLN A 12 -13.65 -2.89 -27.37
C GLN A 12 -12.96 -1.52 -27.35
N ASN A 13 -13.04 -0.82 -26.22
CA ASN A 13 -12.19 0.33 -25.94
C ASN A 13 -11.77 0.24 -24.49
N GLY A 14 -10.45 0.19 -24.26
CA GLY A 14 -9.86 0.17 -22.93
C GLY A 14 -10.37 1.33 -22.08
N LEU A 15 -10.52 1.10 -20.78
CA LEU A 15 -10.91 2.12 -19.82
C LEU A 15 -10.03 3.39 -19.99
N PRO A 16 -10.61 4.60 -19.95
CA PRO A 16 -9.86 5.85 -19.95
C PRO A 16 -8.65 5.81 -19.01
N PRO A 17 -7.49 6.37 -19.38
CA PRO A 17 -6.30 6.45 -18.52
C PRO A 17 -6.58 7.02 -17.12
N GLU A 18 -7.58 7.90 -17.00
CA GLU A 18 -8.10 8.51 -15.76
C GLU A 18 -8.73 7.51 -14.77
N LEU A 19 -8.92 6.24 -15.15
CA LEU A 19 -9.51 5.18 -14.32
C LEU A 19 -8.50 4.17 -13.75
N TRP A 20 -7.21 4.33 -14.06
CA TRP A 20 -6.16 3.44 -13.59
C TRP A 20 -5.80 3.70 -12.14
N ILE A 21 -5.51 2.62 -11.40
CA ILE A 21 -4.94 2.73 -10.06
C ILE A 21 -3.42 2.86 -10.22
N HIS A 22 -2.84 3.94 -9.70
CA HIS A 22 -1.40 4.12 -9.70
C HIS A 22 -0.83 3.58 -8.39
N LEU A 23 0.01 2.54 -8.49
CA LEU A 23 0.65 1.88 -7.35
C LEU A 23 2.16 2.11 -7.45
N ALA A 24 2.75 2.74 -6.43
CA ALA A 24 4.19 2.94 -6.33
C ALA A 24 4.81 2.07 -5.25
N VAL A 25 6.05 1.65 -5.52
CA VAL A 25 6.91 0.94 -4.59
C VAL A 25 8.36 1.36 -4.81
N VAL A 26 9.14 1.37 -3.74
CA VAL A 26 10.59 1.59 -3.80
C VAL A 26 11.29 0.33 -3.33
N ALA A 27 12.17 -0.23 -4.16
CA ALA A 27 12.88 -1.47 -3.88
C ALA A 27 14.38 -1.31 -4.14
N CYS A 28 15.21 -1.59 -3.13
CA CYS A 28 16.66 -1.55 -3.23
C CYS A 28 17.27 -2.78 -2.54
N GLY A 29 18.51 -3.14 -2.90
CA GLY A 29 19.17 -4.33 -2.34
C GLY A 29 18.47 -5.65 -2.70
N ASP A 30 18.12 -6.45 -1.70
CA ASP A 30 17.59 -7.82 -1.84
C ASP A 30 16.05 -7.88 -1.93
N ARG A 31 15.38 -6.75 -2.17
CA ARG A 31 13.92 -6.62 -2.08
C ARG A 31 13.14 -7.01 -3.34
N LEU A 32 13.80 -7.61 -4.33
CA LEU A 32 13.18 -7.99 -5.61
C LEU A 32 12.00 -8.96 -5.41
N GLU A 33 12.23 -10.10 -4.76
CA GLU A 33 11.21 -11.14 -4.57
C GLU A 33 10.04 -10.61 -3.75
N GLU A 34 10.32 -9.98 -2.62
CA GLU A 34 9.31 -9.39 -1.74
C GLU A 34 8.41 -8.40 -2.49
N THR A 35 9.01 -7.55 -3.33
CA THR A 35 8.28 -6.61 -4.19
C THR A 35 7.41 -7.33 -5.23
N LEU A 36 7.91 -8.39 -5.86
CA LEU A 36 7.12 -9.19 -6.82
C LEU A 36 5.93 -9.87 -6.14
N VAL A 37 6.10 -10.37 -4.91
CA VAL A 37 5.01 -10.95 -4.11
C VAL A 37 3.98 -9.88 -3.71
N MET A 38 4.43 -8.69 -3.32
CA MET A 38 3.53 -7.54 -3.08
C MET A 38 2.71 -7.20 -4.33
N LEU A 39 3.36 -7.03 -5.48
CA LEU A 39 2.68 -6.73 -6.75
C LEU A 39 1.72 -7.86 -7.14
N LYS A 40 2.11 -9.11 -6.92
CA LYS A 40 1.25 -10.28 -7.16
C LYS A 40 -0.01 -10.20 -6.30
N SER A 41 0.11 -9.91 -5.01
CA SER A 41 -1.06 -9.74 -4.11
C SER A 41 -2.01 -8.64 -4.60
N ALA A 42 -1.45 -7.55 -5.16
CA ALA A 42 -2.25 -6.46 -5.73
C ALA A 42 -3.07 -6.91 -6.95
N VAL A 43 -2.45 -7.66 -7.89
CA VAL A 43 -3.12 -8.08 -9.14
C VAL A 43 -4.10 -9.23 -8.91
N LEU A 44 -3.82 -10.15 -7.97
CA LEU A 44 -4.66 -11.31 -7.71
C LEU A 44 -6.12 -10.92 -7.43
N PHE A 45 -6.33 -9.84 -6.66
CA PHE A 45 -7.65 -9.41 -6.24
C PHE A 45 -8.16 -8.16 -6.99
N SER A 46 -7.37 -7.53 -7.86
CA SER A 46 -7.78 -6.28 -8.51
C SER A 46 -8.93 -6.48 -9.50
N HIS A 47 -9.77 -5.45 -9.60
CA HIS A 47 -10.80 -5.34 -10.63
C HIS A 47 -10.41 -4.34 -11.72
N ARG A 48 -9.82 -3.21 -11.33
CA ARG A 48 -9.30 -2.20 -12.25
C ARG A 48 -7.88 -2.54 -12.72
N ARG A 49 -7.54 -1.95 -13.87
CA ARG A 49 -6.16 -1.95 -14.35
C ARG A 49 -5.30 -1.05 -13.47
N MET A 50 -4.03 -1.41 -13.34
CA MET A 50 -3.07 -0.71 -12.50
C MET A 50 -1.86 -0.24 -13.30
N ARG A 51 -1.29 0.90 -12.91
CA ARG A 51 0.02 1.33 -13.38
C ARG A 51 1.01 1.23 -12.24
N PHE A 52 2.00 0.37 -12.39
CA PHE A 52 3.07 0.19 -11.42
C PHE A 52 4.17 1.21 -11.67
N HIS A 53 4.56 1.90 -10.61
CA HIS A 53 5.69 2.83 -10.58
C HIS A 53 6.76 2.25 -9.65
N ILE A 54 7.75 1.59 -10.23
CA ILE A 54 8.78 0.86 -9.48
C ILE A 54 10.03 1.72 -9.45
N PHE A 55 10.44 2.19 -8.28
CA PHE A 55 11.67 2.95 -8.08
C PHE A 55 12.76 2.03 -7.54
N THR A 56 13.85 1.88 -8.27
CA THR A 56 14.88 0.90 -7.93
C THR A 56 16.27 1.26 -8.47
N GLU A 57 17.29 0.55 -8.01
CA GLU A 57 18.68 0.66 -8.48
C GLU A 57 18.83 0.06 -9.88
N GLU A 58 19.77 0.57 -10.68
CA GLU A 58 19.98 0.12 -12.06
C GLU A 58 20.15 -1.39 -12.20
N ALA A 59 20.80 -2.04 -11.21
CA ALA A 59 21.05 -3.47 -11.20
C ALA A 59 19.77 -4.32 -11.13
N LEU A 60 18.68 -3.81 -10.54
CA LEU A 60 17.43 -4.56 -10.36
C LEU A 60 16.44 -4.37 -11.53
N LYS A 61 16.61 -3.30 -12.34
CA LYS A 61 15.65 -2.97 -13.40
C LYS A 61 15.42 -4.10 -14.41
N PRO A 62 16.47 -4.76 -14.96
CA PRO A 62 16.26 -5.81 -15.95
C PRO A 62 15.48 -7.00 -15.39
N GLU A 63 15.74 -7.36 -14.13
CA GLU A 63 15.10 -8.51 -13.50
C GLU A 63 13.63 -8.22 -13.16
N PHE A 64 13.30 -7.02 -12.69
CA PHE A 64 11.91 -6.60 -12.54
C PHE A 64 11.14 -6.66 -13.86
N ASP A 65 11.72 -6.10 -14.94
CA ASP A 65 11.07 -6.07 -16.24
C ASP A 65 10.84 -7.49 -16.79
N LYS A 66 11.85 -8.36 -16.68
CA LYS A 66 11.77 -9.77 -17.08
C LYS A 66 10.69 -10.53 -16.32
N GLN A 67 10.72 -10.51 -14.98
CA GLN A 67 9.81 -11.28 -14.13
C GLN A 67 8.35 -10.84 -14.32
N LEU A 68 8.09 -9.54 -14.41
CA LEU A 68 6.73 -9.02 -14.60
C LEU A 68 6.16 -9.37 -15.98
N ARG A 69 6.99 -9.38 -17.03
CA ARG A 69 6.57 -9.79 -18.38
C ARG A 69 6.33 -11.30 -18.51
N GLN A 70 6.94 -12.10 -17.64
CA GLN A 70 6.77 -13.56 -17.63
C GLN A 70 5.48 -14.03 -16.92
N TRP A 71 4.75 -13.13 -16.25
CA TRP A 71 3.46 -13.47 -15.68
C TRP A 71 2.44 -13.84 -16.77
N PRO A 72 1.43 -14.68 -16.48
CA PRO A 72 0.47 -15.10 -17.50
C PRO A 72 -0.33 -13.94 -18.10
N ASP A 73 -0.72 -14.06 -19.36
CA ASP A 73 -1.47 -13.04 -20.12
C ASP A 73 -2.75 -12.54 -19.43
N SER A 74 -3.42 -13.41 -18.67
CA SER A 74 -4.62 -13.06 -17.90
C SER A 74 -4.33 -12.03 -16.80
N TYR A 75 -3.08 -11.94 -16.35
CA TYR A 75 -2.61 -11.02 -15.33
C TYR A 75 -1.84 -9.83 -15.93
N THR A 76 -0.99 -10.04 -16.94
CA THR A 76 -0.24 -8.94 -17.57
C THR A 76 -1.15 -7.92 -18.26
N LYS A 77 -2.34 -8.33 -18.75
CA LYS A 77 -3.35 -7.38 -19.26
C LYS A 77 -3.93 -6.45 -18.18
N LYS A 78 -3.82 -6.82 -16.90
CA LYS A 78 -4.34 -6.04 -15.77
C LYS A 78 -3.39 -4.92 -15.32
N PHE A 79 -2.16 -4.85 -15.82
CA PHE A 79 -1.25 -3.78 -15.43
C PHE A 79 -0.33 -3.30 -16.56
N GLU A 80 0.23 -2.12 -16.36
CA GLU A 80 1.45 -1.65 -17.03
C GLU A 80 2.46 -1.28 -15.95
N HIS A 81 3.75 -1.45 -16.20
CA HIS A 81 4.79 -1.01 -15.28
C HIS A 81 5.75 -0.02 -15.94
N LYS A 82 6.23 0.93 -15.12
CA LYS A 82 7.33 1.83 -15.46
C LYS A 82 8.34 1.80 -14.34
N ILE A 83 9.59 1.57 -14.70
CA ILE A 83 10.71 1.46 -13.76
C ILE A 83 11.51 2.77 -13.80
N TYR A 84 11.78 3.32 -12.62
CA TYR A 84 12.45 4.59 -12.42
C TYR A 84 13.75 4.37 -11.63
N PRO A 85 14.81 5.14 -11.92
CA PRO A 85 15.98 5.19 -11.05
C PRO A 85 15.62 5.84 -9.70
N ILE A 86 16.39 5.51 -8.67
CA ILE A 86 16.38 6.27 -7.40
C ILE A 86 16.92 7.67 -7.67
N THR A 87 16.13 8.69 -7.34
CA THR A 87 16.44 10.10 -7.59
C THR A 87 15.91 10.97 -6.45
N PHE A 88 16.78 11.83 -5.91
CA PHE A 88 16.47 12.83 -4.90
C PHE A 88 16.70 14.20 -5.50
N SER A 89 15.64 15.02 -5.59
CA SER A 89 15.70 16.31 -6.29
C SER A 89 16.14 17.49 -5.41
N ALA A 90 16.21 17.29 -4.10
CA ALA A 90 16.67 18.28 -3.13
C ALA A 90 17.70 17.67 -2.16
N GLY A 91 18.66 18.48 -1.70
CA GLY A 91 19.66 18.05 -0.72
C GLY A 91 20.70 17.06 -1.25
N ASN A 92 21.43 16.40 -0.35
CA ASN A 92 22.48 15.44 -0.70
C ASN A 92 21.89 14.01 -0.86
N PRO A 93 21.97 13.39 -2.05
CA PRO A 93 21.50 12.02 -2.27
C PRO A 93 22.07 10.97 -1.29
N GLN A 94 23.32 11.14 -0.83
CA GLN A 94 23.95 10.20 0.09
C GLN A 94 23.38 10.30 1.50
N GLU A 95 22.94 11.49 1.93
CA GLU A 95 22.25 11.66 3.21
C GLU A 95 20.89 10.97 3.16
N TRP A 96 20.13 11.16 2.07
CA TRP A 96 18.84 10.50 1.88
C TRP A 96 18.92 8.98 1.84
N LYS A 97 19.95 8.43 1.17
CA LYS A 97 20.17 6.97 1.14
C LYS A 97 20.48 6.37 2.52
N LYS A 98 21.08 7.16 3.42
CA LYS A 98 21.46 6.74 4.78
C LYS A 98 20.41 7.09 5.83
N LEU A 99 19.30 7.73 5.45
CA LEU A 99 18.31 8.27 6.38
C LEU A 99 17.64 7.19 7.25
N PHE A 100 17.32 6.03 6.68
CA PHE A 100 16.72 4.92 7.42
C PHE A 100 17.06 3.55 6.82
N LYS A 101 16.34 3.14 5.77
CA LYS A 101 16.70 2.00 4.91
C LYS A 101 17.15 2.52 3.56
N PRO A 102 17.97 1.75 2.81
CA PRO A 102 18.36 2.13 1.46
C PRO A 102 17.13 2.52 0.65
N CYS A 103 17.16 3.73 0.10
CA CYS A 103 16.12 4.30 -0.76
C CYS A 103 14.76 4.59 -0.10
N ALA A 104 14.50 4.29 1.18
CA ALA A 104 13.20 4.53 1.81
C ALA A 104 12.72 5.98 1.66
N ALA A 105 13.65 6.94 1.76
CA ALA A 105 13.39 8.36 1.56
C ALA A 105 12.86 8.73 0.17
N GLN A 106 13.00 7.87 -0.84
CA GLN A 106 12.50 8.08 -2.20
C GLN A 106 11.00 8.39 -2.22
N ARG A 107 10.22 7.86 -1.26
CA ARG A 107 8.79 8.11 -1.15
C ARG A 107 8.45 9.61 -0.99
N LEU A 108 9.34 10.37 -0.34
CA LEU A 108 9.18 11.81 -0.15
C LEU A 108 9.26 12.59 -1.47
N PHE A 109 9.91 12.03 -2.49
CA PHE A 109 10.16 12.71 -3.77
C PHE A 109 9.18 12.30 -4.88
N LEU A 110 8.29 11.34 -4.62
CA LEU A 110 7.30 10.87 -5.59
C LEU A 110 6.39 12.00 -6.13
N PRO A 111 5.91 12.97 -5.31
CA PRO A 111 5.09 14.06 -5.83
C PRO A 111 5.79 14.92 -6.89
N VAL A 112 7.12 15.06 -6.79
CA VAL A 112 7.95 15.88 -7.69
C VAL A 112 8.31 15.12 -8.96
N ILE A 113 8.55 13.82 -8.85
CA ILE A 113 8.98 12.97 -9.97
C ILE A 113 7.79 12.56 -10.85
N LEU A 114 6.67 12.18 -10.24
CA LEU A 114 5.47 11.72 -10.96
C LEU A 114 4.55 12.90 -11.31
N LYS A 115 5.04 13.79 -12.18
CA LYS A 115 4.34 15.05 -12.56
C LYS A 115 3.01 14.81 -13.27
N ASP A 116 2.91 13.73 -14.05
CA ASP A 116 1.72 13.37 -14.83
C ASP A 116 0.76 12.42 -14.09
N VAL A 117 0.95 12.26 -12.77
CA VAL A 117 0.12 11.40 -11.92
C VAL A 117 -0.60 12.27 -10.90
N ASP A 118 -1.93 12.19 -10.85
CA ASP A 118 -2.76 12.98 -9.94
C ASP A 118 -2.87 12.38 -8.55
N SER A 119 -3.01 11.06 -8.47
CA SER A 119 -3.15 10.33 -7.21
C SER A 119 -2.33 9.05 -7.25
N LEU A 120 -1.87 8.61 -6.09
CA LEU A 120 -0.95 7.50 -5.95
C LEU A 120 -1.25 6.71 -4.67
N LEU A 121 -1.14 5.39 -4.75
CA LEU A 121 -1.02 4.51 -3.60
C LEU A 121 0.44 4.10 -3.52
N TYR A 122 1.15 4.60 -2.54
CA TYR A 122 2.48 4.13 -2.19
C TYR A 122 2.38 3.01 -1.16
N VAL A 123 3.16 1.94 -1.34
CA VAL A 123 3.34 0.87 -0.34
C VAL A 123 4.80 0.45 -0.19
N ASP A 124 5.15 -0.01 1.01
CA ASP A 124 6.43 -0.68 1.26
C ASP A 124 6.47 -2.09 0.62
N THR A 125 7.67 -2.63 0.45
CA THR A 125 7.89 -3.90 -0.27
C THR A 125 7.27 -5.09 0.47
N ASP A 126 7.18 -5.04 1.79
CA ASP A 126 6.63 -6.05 2.69
C ASP A 126 5.11 -5.89 2.95
N VAL A 127 4.41 -5.14 2.09
CA VAL A 127 2.95 -5.02 2.12
C VAL A 127 2.29 -6.10 1.27
N LEU A 128 1.19 -6.69 1.76
CA LEU A 128 0.36 -7.65 1.03
C LEU A 128 -1.10 -7.20 1.06
N PHE A 129 -1.75 -7.21 -0.11
CA PHE A 129 -3.18 -6.94 -0.23
C PHE A 129 -3.97 -8.23 -0.02
N LEU A 130 -4.86 -8.25 0.98
CA LEU A 130 -5.74 -9.39 1.28
C LEU A 130 -7.17 -9.18 0.75
N ARG A 131 -7.38 -8.07 0.03
CA ARG A 131 -8.61 -7.71 -0.70
C ARG A 131 -8.29 -6.81 -1.89
N PRO A 132 -9.24 -6.53 -2.80
CA PRO A 132 -9.00 -5.70 -3.98
C PRO A 132 -8.41 -4.32 -3.63
N VAL A 133 -7.32 -3.94 -4.31
CA VAL A 133 -6.68 -2.61 -4.20
C VAL A 133 -7.66 -1.47 -4.52
N ASP A 134 -8.66 -1.75 -5.36
CA ASP A 134 -9.78 -0.88 -5.65
C ASP A 134 -10.43 -0.30 -4.39
N ASP A 135 -10.51 -1.07 -3.31
CA ASP A 135 -11.22 -0.64 -2.11
C ASP A 135 -10.42 0.38 -1.29
N ILE A 136 -9.08 0.27 -1.23
CA ILE A 136 -8.26 1.33 -0.59
C ILE A 136 -8.22 2.55 -1.49
N TRP A 137 -8.12 2.36 -2.81
CA TRP A 137 -8.10 3.46 -3.78
C TRP A 137 -9.34 4.36 -3.69
N LYS A 138 -10.53 3.77 -3.41
CA LYS A 138 -11.77 4.52 -3.21
C LYS A 138 -11.72 5.51 -2.04
N LEU A 139 -10.83 5.32 -1.06
CA LEU A 139 -10.69 6.25 0.06
C LEU A 139 -10.25 7.66 -0.36
N LEU A 140 -9.60 7.80 -1.54
CA LEU A 140 -9.31 9.12 -2.12
C LEU A 140 -10.58 9.97 -2.30
N ARG A 141 -11.74 9.34 -2.53
CA ARG A 141 -13.03 10.05 -2.68
C ARG A 141 -13.60 10.56 -1.36
N HIS A 142 -13.09 10.07 -0.23
CA HIS A 142 -13.47 10.57 1.10
C HIS A 142 -12.62 11.76 1.55
N PHE A 143 -11.60 12.15 0.76
CA PHE A 143 -10.80 13.33 1.09
C PHE A 143 -11.69 14.57 1.01
N ASN A 144 -11.73 15.34 2.10
CA ASN A 144 -12.34 16.66 2.09
C ASN A 144 -11.49 17.64 1.25
N SER A 145 -11.81 18.94 1.26
CA SER A 145 -11.10 19.94 0.46
C SER A 145 -9.64 20.16 0.86
N THR A 146 -9.23 19.85 2.10
CA THR A 146 -7.86 20.07 2.59
C THR A 146 -7.01 18.82 2.56
N GLN A 147 -7.62 17.64 2.66
CA GLN A 147 -6.90 16.37 2.72
C GLN A 147 -6.19 16.04 1.41
N LEU A 148 -4.92 15.67 1.52
CA LEU A 148 -4.05 15.37 0.38
C LEU A 148 -3.28 14.06 0.54
N ALA A 149 -3.34 13.45 1.72
CA ALA A 149 -2.77 12.13 1.98
C ALA A 149 -3.65 11.34 2.93
N ALA A 150 -3.49 10.02 2.93
CA ALA A 150 -4.04 9.15 3.95
C ALA A 150 -3.08 8.06 4.38
N MET A 151 -3.07 7.79 5.69
CA MET A 151 -2.18 6.86 6.37
C MET A 151 -2.91 6.24 7.57
N ALA A 152 -2.39 5.13 8.10
CA ALA A 152 -2.86 4.56 9.36
C ALA A 152 -2.07 5.15 10.55
N PRO A 153 -2.64 5.15 11.76
CA PRO A 153 -1.87 5.38 12.98
C PRO A 153 -0.68 4.41 13.06
N GLU A 154 0.43 4.89 13.61
CA GLU A 154 1.56 4.00 13.92
C GLU A 154 1.17 3.05 15.06
N HIS A 155 0.40 3.51 16.06
CA HIS A 155 -0.17 2.63 17.09
C HIS A 155 -1.62 3.01 17.41
N GLU A 156 -2.44 2.01 17.71
CA GLU A 156 -3.82 2.20 18.17
C GLU A 156 -3.91 2.65 19.64
N ILE A 157 -2.89 2.31 20.45
CA ILE A 157 -2.83 2.64 21.87
C ILE A 157 -1.64 3.57 22.13
N PRO A 158 -1.85 4.88 22.32
CA PRO A 158 -0.76 5.83 22.54
C PRO A 158 0.15 5.45 23.71
N LYS A 159 -0.37 4.89 24.80
CA LYS A 159 0.45 4.57 26.00
C LYS A 159 1.56 3.55 25.75
N ILE A 160 1.45 2.73 24.71
CA ILE A 160 2.47 1.74 24.34
C ILE A 160 3.20 2.10 23.05
N GLY A 161 2.75 3.14 22.34
CA GLY A 161 3.31 3.56 21.06
C GLY A 161 4.69 4.19 21.17
N TRP A 162 5.46 4.08 20.09
CA TRP A 162 6.82 4.62 20.06
C TRP A 162 6.84 6.16 20.09
N TYR A 163 6.01 6.81 19.27
CA TYR A 163 6.01 8.27 19.13
C TYR A 163 5.70 8.98 20.46
N SER A 164 4.59 8.63 21.09
CA SER A 164 4.13 9.16 22.37
C SER A 164 5.11 8.96 23.53
N ARG A 165 5.96 7.91 23.48
CA ARG A 165 6.89 7.57 24.56
C ARG A 165 8.30 8.08 24.34
N PHE A 166 8.74 8.14 23.09
CA PHE A 166 10.16 8.27 22.78
C PHE A 166 10.48 9.36 21.76
N ALA A 167 9.53 9.82 20.94
CA ALA A 167 9.84 10.83 19.95
C ALA A 167 10.25 12.15 20.61
N ARG A 168 11.35 12.72 20.11
CA ARG A 168 11.88 14.02 20.54
C ARG A 168 11.67 15.11 19.49
N HIS A 169 10.76 14.87 18.56
CA HIS A 169 10.38 15.77 17.49
C HIS A 169 8.85 15.78 17.38
N PRO A 170 8.25 16.79 16.73
CA PRO A 170 6.81 16.81 16.50
C PRO A 170 6.34 15.60 15.68
N PHE A 171 5.14 15.09 15.95
CA PHE A 171 4.55 13.98 15.23
C PHE A 171 3.03 14.09 15.16
N TYR A 172 2.40 13.48 14.15
CA TYR A 172 0.97 13.64 13.93
C TYR A 172 0.12 12.99 15.03
N GLY A 173 -0.89 13.72 15.52
CA GLY A 173 -1.88 13.18 16.45
C GLY A 173 -1.28 12.65 17.75
N ALA A 174 -1.93 11.63 18.34
CA ALA A 174 -1.53 11.09 19.64
C ALA A 174 -0.47 9.99 19.58
N ALA A 175 -0.30 9.34 18.42
CA ALA A 175 0.51 8.13 18.28
C ALA A 175 1.42 8.14 17.05
N GLY A 176 1.44 9.22 16.27
CA GLY A 176 2.08 9.26 14.95
C GLY A 176 1.34 8.39 13.92
N VAL A 177 1.82 8.43 12.68
CA VAL A 177 1.32 7.65 11.54
C VAL A 177 2.42 6.81 10.91
N ASN A 178 2.04 5.66 10.35
CA ASN A 178 2.95 4.74 9.68
C ASN A 178 2.96 4.99 8.17
N SER A 179 4.14 5.09 7.56
CA SER A 179 4.29 5.44 6.14
C SER A 179 4.31 4.27 5.18
N GLY A 180 4.19 3.02 5.65
CA GLY A 180 4.26 1.84 4.80
C GLY A 180 3.07 1.64 3.88
N VAL A 181 1.94 2.30 4.14
CA VAL A 181 0.79 2.38 3.23
C VAL A 181 0.31 3.82 3.21
N MET A 182 0.40 4.48 2.04
CA MET A 182 0.05 5.89 1.91
C MET A 182 -0.72 6.15 0.62
N LEU A 183 -1.94 6.65 0.75
CA LEU A 183 -2.63 7.28 -0.39
C LEU A 183 -2.20 8.74 -0.47
N MET A 184 -2.00 9.22 -1.68
CA MET A 184 -1.51 10.56 -1.94
C MET A 184 -2.31 11.17 -3.08
N ASN A 185 -2.79 12.39 -2.91
CA ASN A 185 -3.22 13.25 -4.00
C ASN A 185 -2.01 14.13 -4.37
N LEU A 186 -1.24 13.68 -5.36
CA LEU A 186 0.01 14.33 -5.75
C LEU A 186 -0.25 15.74 -6.31
N THR A 187 -1.37 15.96 -6.98
CA THR A 187 -1.74 17.28 -7.49
C THR A 187 -1.95 18.28 -6.36
N ARG A 188 -2.67 17.90 -5.30
CA ARG A 188 -2.81 18.73 -4.09
C ARG A 188 -1.49 18.92 -3.35
N ILE A 189 -0.67 17.88 -3.23
CA ILE A 189 0.65 17.99 -2.59
C ILE A 189 1.51 19.03 -3.31
N ARG A 190 1.58 18.97 -4.65
CA ARG A 190 2.35 19.92 -5.45
C ARG A 190 1.85 21.36 -5.33
N SER A 191 0.53 21.58 -5.18
CA SER A 191 -0.05 22.92 -5.11
C SER A 191 -0.13 23.52 -3.70
N THR A 192 0.15 22.74 -2.65
CA THR A 192 -0.03 23.17 -1.26
C THR A 192 1.22 23.88 -0.73
N GLN A 193 1.00 24.99 -0.02
CA GLN A 193 2.01 25.64 0.82
C GLN A 193 1.88 25.11 2.25
N PHE A 194 2.86 24.33 2.69
CA PHE A 194 2.84 23.64 3.98
C PHE A 194 3.34 24.56 5.09
N LYS A 195 2.55 24.68 6.14
CA LYS A 195 2.98 25.27 7.42
C LYS A 195 4.15 24.45 7.95
N ASN A 196 5.12 25.13 8.53
CA ASN A 196 6.33 24.48 9.04
C ASN A 196 6.95 25.33 10.16
N SER A 197 7.98 24.79 10.80
CA SER A 197 8.67 25.44 11.91
C SER A 197 9.89 26.26 11.49
N LEU A 198 10.06 26.53 10.19
CA LEU A 198 11.20 27.24 9.62
C LEU A 198 10.80 28.67 9.21
N ILE A 199 9.69 28.83 8.49
CA ILE A 199 9.17 30.13 8.05
C ILE A 199 7.65 30.23 8.22
N SER A 200 7.13 31.45 8.44
CA SER A 200 5.71 31.71 8.71
C SER A 200 4.81 31.65 7.47
N THR A 201 5.35 31.85 6.28
CA THR A 201 4.59 31.91 5.01
C THR A 201 4.26 30.53 4.43
N GLY A 202 4.81 29.46 5.00
CA GLY A 202 4.74 28.12 4.43
C GLY A 202 5.73 27.88 3.29
N LEU A 203 5.94 26.61 2.94
CA LEU A 203 6.86 26.16 1.88
C LEU A 203 6.17 25.13 0.99
N ALA A 204 6.52 25.08 -0.29
CA ALA A 204 6.14 23.97 -1.16
C ALA A 204 6.76 22.66 -0.64
N TRP A 205 6.17 21.52 -1.04
CA TRP A 205 6.60 20.20 -0.56
C TRP A 205 8.11 19.97 -0.70
N GLU A 206 8.65 20.17 -1.91
CA GLU A 206 10.07 19.94 -2.22
C GLU A 206 11.01 20.87 -1.45
N ASP A 207 10.69 22.17 -1.42
CA ASP A 207 11.50 23.21 -0.77
C ASP A 207 11.62 22.99 0.75
N MET A 208 10.64 22.30 1.34
CA MET A 208 10.59 22.04 2.77
C MET A 208 11.41 20.81 3.19
N LEU A 209 11.60 19.81 2.32
CA LEU A 209 12.17 18.50 2.71
C LEU A 209 13.57 18.61 3.30
N TYR A 210 14.50 19.25 2.57
CA TYR A 210 15.89 19.32 3.00
C TYR A 210 16.12 20.21 4.23
N PRO A 211 15.52 21.42 4.32
CA PRO A 211 15.59 22.23 5.53
C PRO A 211 15.00 21.53 6.77
N LEU A 212 13.86 20.83 6.63
CA LEU A 212 13.31 20.04 7.74
C LEU A 212 14.24 18.91 8.14
N TYR A 213 14.79 18.17 7.17
CA TYR A 213 15.76 17.13 7.46
C TYR A 213 16.96 17.70 8.23
N GLN A 214 17.57 18.79 7.78
CA GLN A 214 18.71 19.39 8.48
C GLN A 214 18.38 19.80 9.91
N LYS A 215 17.17 20.34 10.15
CA LYS A 215 16.71 20.71 11.50
C LYS A 215 16.54 19.51 12.43
N TYR A 216 16.01 18.39 11.92
CA TYR A 216 15.60 17.26 12.75
C TYR A 216 16.50 16.02 12.64
N LYS A 217 17.55 16.02 11.80
CA LYS A 217 18.40 14.83 11.52
C LYS A 217 18.99 14.14 12.76
N ASN A 218 19.18 14.88 13.86
CA ASN A 218 19.71 14.33 15.11
C ASN A 218 18.61 13.84 16.07
N ALA A 219 17.33 14.08 15.77
CA ALA A 219 16.18 13.73 16.60
C ALA A 219 15.29 12.64 15.98
N ILE A 220 15.28 12.53 14.65
CA ILE A 220 14.50 11.51 13.93
C ILE A 220 15.16 10.14 14.04
N THR A 221 14.34 9.11 14.25
CA THR A 221 14.74 7.70 14.38
C THR A 221 14.26 6.87 13.19
N TRP A 222 13.05 7.14 12.70
CA TRP A 222 12.43 6.48 11.55
C TRP A 222 12.55 7.27 10.25
N GLY A 223 13.47 8.26 10.24
CA GLY A 223 13.92 8.91 9.02
C GLY A 223 12.79 9.60 8.24
N ASP A 224 12.47 9.06 7.07
CA ASP A 224 11.45 9.58 6.17
C ASP A 224 10.03 9.54 6.75
N GLN A 225 9.70 8.53 7.57
CA GLN A 225 8.42 8.48 8.28
C GLN A 225 8.29 9.63 9.30
N ASP A 226 9.38 9.96 9.98
CA ASP A 226 9.39 11.04 10.97
C ASP A 226 9.24 12.40 10.30
N LEU A 227 9.84 12.60 9.11
CA LEU A 227 9.62 13.81 8.33
C LEU A 227 8.14 13.96 7.92
N LEU A 228 7.48 12.90 7.48
CA LEU A 228 6.04 12.92 7.20
C LEU A 228 5.23 13.27 8.46
N ASN A 229 5.56 12.66 9.60
CA ASN A 229 4.91 12.94 10.87
C ASN A 229 5.09 14.41 11.31
N ILE A 230 6.28 14.98 11.13
CA ILE A 230 6.56 16.40 11.41
C ILE A 230 5.75 17.30 10.49
N ILE A 231 5.69 17.00 9.19
CA ILE A 231 4.92 17.78 8.21
C ILE A 231 3.44 17.79 8.59
N PHE A 232 2.86 16.64 8.89
CA PHE A 232 1.44 16.55 9.25
C PHE A 232 1.16 17.05 10.67
N TYR A 233 2.13 17.09 11.58
CA TYR A 233 1.96 17.78 12.87
C TYR A 233 1.62 19.26 12.67
N PHE A 234 2.29 19.94 11.74
CA PHE A 234 2.02 21.35 11.43
C PHE A 234 0.84 21.57 10.48
N ASN A 235 0.39 20.51 9.80
CA ASN A 235 -0.71 20.55 8.82
C ASN A 235 -1.71 19.41 9.07
N PRO A 236 -2.32 19.31 10.26
CA PRO A 236 -3.14 18.16 10.61
C PRO A 236 -4.40 18.00 9.74
N GLU A 237 -4.89 19.10 9.17
CA GLU A 237 -6.02 19.15 8.24
C GLU A 237 -5.75 18.49 6.88
N CYS A 238 -4.48 18.27 6.54
CA CYS A 238 -4.05 17.70 5.27
C CYS A 238 -4.09 16.17 5.25
N LEU A 239 -4.36 15.51 6.38
CA LEU A 239 -4.31 14.06 6.50
C LEU A 239 -5.70 13.45 6.77
N TYR A 240 -6.04 12.41 6.00
CA TYR A 240 -7.15 11.50 6.29
C TYR A 240 -6.59 10.25 6.97
N VAL A 241 -6.97 9.99 8.22
CA VAL A 241 -6.48 8.79 8.92
C VAL A 241 -7.42 7.63 8.63
N PHE A 242 -6.93 6.61 7.93
CA PHE A 242 -7.71 5.39 7.72
C PHE A 242 -7.49 4.38 8.87
N PRO A 243 -8.46 3.49 9.13
CA PRO A 243 -8.36 2.47 10.16
C PRO A 243 -7.15 1.51 10.01
N CYS A 244 -6.65 0.99 11.14
CA CYS A 244 -5.50 0.06 11.22
C CYS A 244 -5.61 -1.21 10.35
N HIS A 245 -6.81 -1.67 9.98
CA HIS A 245 -6.97 -2.84 9.11
C HIS A 245 -6.45 -2.62 7.67
N TRP A 246 -6.16 -1.37 7.30
CA TRP A 246 -5.52 -0.96 6.04
C TRP A 246 -3.99 -0.86 6.12
N ASN A 247 -3.39 -1.13 7.27
CA ASN A 247 -1.96 -1.22 7.46
C ASN A 247 -1.67 -2.11 8.68
N TYR A 248 -2.12 -3.36 8.62
CA TYR A 248 -2.09 -4.27 9.75
C TYR A 248 -0.70 -4.91 9.91
N ARG A 249 0.00 -4.47 10.95
CA ARG A 249 1.34 -4.89 11.36
C ARG A 249 1.33 -5.91 12.51
N PRO A 250 2.43 -6.65 12.76
CA PRO A 250 2.57 -7.53 13.92
C PRO A 250 2.34 -6.81 15.26
N ASP A 251 2.67 -5.52 15.34
CA ASP A 251 2.43 -4.67 16.51
C ASP A 251 0.94 -4.66 16.95
N HIS A 252 -0.01 -5.04 16.06
CA HIS A 252 -1.43 -5.12 16.38
C HIS A 252 -1.89 -6.42 17.06
N CYS A 253 -1.06 -7.45 17.09
CA CYS A 253 -1.41 -8.74 17.71
C CYS A 253 -0.31 -9.38 18.55
N MET A 254 0.95 -8.95 18.41
CA MET A 254 2.10 -9.58 19.08
C MET A 254 2.07 -9.43 20.61
N TYR A 255 1.32 -8.46 21.14
CA TYR A 255 1.10 -8.25 22.59
C TYR A 255 -0.38 -8.34 22.99
N GLY A 256 -1.21 -8.90 22.11
CA GLY A 256 -2.66 -8.89 22.21
C GLY A 256 -3.29 -8.04 21.11
N SER A 257 -4.51 -8.43 20.71
CA SER A 257 -5.25 -7.74 19.65
C SER A 257 -5.59 -6.31 20.08
N ASN A 258 -5.14 -5.33 19.30
CA ASN A 258 -5.40 -3.91 19.58
C ASN A 258 -6.00 -3.14 18.39
N CYS A 259 -6.27 -3.81 17.27
CA CYS A 259 -6.93 -3.24 16.10
C CYS A 259 -8.39 -3.74 15.99
N LYS A 260 -9.31 -3.05 16.66
CA LYS A 260 -10.76 -3.39 16.69
C LYS A 260 -11.38 -3.47 15.30
N GLU A 261 -10.91 -2.60 14.42
CA GLU A 261 -11.38 -2.53 13.03
C GLU A 261 -10.99 -3.78 12.23
N ALA A 262 -9.84 -4.40 12.51
CA ALA A 262 -9.47 -5.67 11.88
C ALA A 262 -10.30 -6.85 12.43
N GLU A 263 -10.70 -6.81 13.71
CA GLU A 263 -11.61 -7.82 14.26
C GLU A 263 -12.99 -7.75 13.58
N ARG A 264 -13.50 -6.52 13.37
CA ARG A 264 -14.78 -6.29 12.70
C ARG A 264 -14.72 -6.58 11.20
N GLU A 265 -13.77 -5.98 10.49
CA GLU A 265 -13.75 -6.00 9.03
C GLU A 265 -12.93 -7.16 8.46
N GLY A 266 -11.92 -7.61 9.19
CA GLY A 266 -10.82 -8.43 8.70
C GLY A 266 -9.65 -7.58 8.20
N VAL A 267 -8.44 -8.10 8.29
CA VAL A 267 -7.22 -7.47 7.78
C VAL A 267 -7.33 -7.30 6.27
N SER A 268 -7.25 -6.05 5.80
CA SER A 268 -7.40 -5.72 4.38
C SER A 268 -6.06 -5.55 3.69
N VAL A 269 -5.09 -4.98 4.40
CA VAL A 269 -3.71 -4.84 3.96
C VAL A 269 -2.82 -5.26 5.12
N LEU A 270 -1.99 -6.27 4.88
CA LEU A 270 -1.02 -6.80 5.82
C LEU A 270 0.33 -6.12 5.56
N HIS A 271 1.03 -5.72 6.61
CA HIS A 271 2.35 -5.10 6.49
C HIS A 271 3.33 -5.88 7.38
N GLY A 272 4.26 -6.56 6.73
CA GLY A 272 5.25 -7.45 7.34
C GLY A 272 6.48 -6.74 7.89
N ASN A 273 6.30 -5.56 8.49
CA ASN A 273 7.41 -4.77 9.05
C ASN A 273 8.24 -5.59 10.05
N ARG A 274 9.48 -5.16 10.27
CA ARG A 274 10.49 -5.86 11.10
C ARG A 274 11.00 -7.18 10.49
N GLY A 275 10.71 -7.44 9.21
CA GLY A 275 11.22 -8.59 8.48
C GLY A 275 10.53 -9.90 8.85
N VAL A 276 9.29 -9.84 9.33
CA VAL A 276 8.57 -11.00 9.89
C VAL A 276 8.17 -12.06 8.87
N TYR A 277 8.34 -11.79 7.58
CA TYR A 277 8.20 -12.81 6.54
C TYR A 277 9.41 -13.72 6.43
N HIS A 278 10.56 -13.28 6.95
CA HIS A 278 11.86 -13.95 6.75
C HIS A 278 12.45 -14.49 8.06
N ASP A 279 11.71 -14.40 9.17
CA ASP A 279 12.05 -15.00 10.46
C ASP A 279 10.87 -15.79 11.05
N ASP A 280 11.10 -16.50 12.14
CA ASP A 280 10.07 -17.34 12.80
C ASP A 280 9.40 -16.63 13.98
N LYS A 281 9.56 -15.31 14.13
CA LYS A 281 8.97 -14.57 15.27
C LYS A 281 7.47 -14.38 15.11
N GLN A 282 6.98 -14.28 13.87
CA GLN A 282 5.55 -14.13 13.57
C GLN A 282 5.15 -15.08 12.43
N PRO A 283 5.07 -16.39 12.71
CA PRO A 283 4.83 -17.42 11.68
C PRO A 283 3.48 -17.24 10.96
N THR A 284 2.51 -16.55 11.57
CA THR A 284 1.23 -16.20 10.90
C THR A 284 1.44 -15.25 9.72
N PHE A 285 2.33 -14.26 9.86
CA PHE A 285 2.66 -13.32 8.78
C PHE A 285 3.45 -14.02 7.68
N LYS A 286 4.45 -14.83 8.06
CA LYS A 286 5.23 -15.66 7.14
C LYS A 286 4.34 -16.62 6.34
N ALA A 287 3.39 -17.30 6.99
CA ALA A 287 2.47 -18.22 6.31
C ALA A 287 1.63 -17.51 5.23
N LEU A 288 1.17 -16.29 5.47
CA LEU A 288 0.46 -15.47 4.48
C LEU A 288 1.37 -15.07 3.30
N TYR A 289 2.58 -14.61 3.59
CA TYR A 289 3.56 -14.26 2.57
C TYR A 289 3.89 -15.46 1.67
N GLU A 290 4.22 -16.60 2.27
CA GLU A 290 4.51 -17.84 1.54
C GLU A 290 3.31 -18.32 0.72
N ALA A 291 2.09 -18.26 1.28
CA ALA A 291 0.89 -18.66 0.53
C ALA A 291 0.69 -17.82 -0.73
N ILE A 292 0.93 -16.50 -0.69
CA ILE A 292 0.84 -15.63 -1.87
C ILE A 292 2.03 -15.86 -2.81
N ARG A 293 3.25 -15.99 -2.28
CA ARG A 293 4.46 -16.27 -3.06
C ARG A 293 4.30 -17.55 -3.87
N ASP A 294 3.86 -18.63 -3.22
CA ASP A 294 3.83 -19.98 -3.78
C ASP A 294 2.55 -20.25 -4.61
N PHE A 295 1.50 -19.41 -4.48
CA PHE A 295 0.25 -19.57 -5.23
C PHE A 295 0.46 -19.52 -6.76
N PRO A 296 0.16 -20.57 -7.53
CA PRO A 296 0.26 -20.51 -8.98
C PRO A 296 -0.88 -19.66 -9.56
N PHE A 297 -0.57 -18.64 -10.37
CA PHE A 297 -1.53 -17.63 -10.86
C PHE A 297 -2.83 -18.19 -11.45
N GLN A 298 -2.77 -19.32 -12.15
CA GLN A 298 -3.92 -19.91 -12.86
C GLN A 298 -4.67 -20.96 -12.04
N ASP A 299 -4.23 -21.20 -10.80
CA ASP A 299 -4.81 -22.23 -9.97
C ASP A 299 -6.04 -21.73 -9.19
N ASN A 300 -6.73 -22.64 -8.53
CA ASN A 300 -7.91 -22.33 -7.76
C ASN A 300 -7.52 -21.65 -6.43
N LEU A 301 -7.95 -20.40 -6.21
CA LEU A 301 -7.66 -19.64 -4.98
C LEU A 301 -8.09 -20.36 -3.69
N PHE A 302 -9.17 -21.16 -3.74
CA PHE A 302 -9.60 -21.92 -2.57
C PHE A 302 -8.67 -23.10 -2.29
N GLN A 303 -8.45 -23.96 -3.28
CA GLN A 303 -7.66 -25.18 -3.12
C GLN A 303 -6.17 -24.91 -2.91
N SER A 304 -5.62 -23.91 -3.58
CA SER A 304 -4.17 -23.72 -3.68
C SER A 304 -3.63 -22.55 -2.85
N MET A 305 -4.52 -21.80 -2.18
CA MET A 305 -4.11 -20.74 -1.26
C MET A 305 -4.93 -20.74 0.03
N TYR A 306 -6.25 -20.60 -0.03
CA TYR A 306 -7.09 -20.43 1.17
C TYR A 306 -7.07 -21.65 2.09
N TYR A 307 -7.32 -22.85 1.56
CA TYR A 307 -7.34 -24.08 2.34
C TYR A 307 -5.96 -24.45 2.93
N PRO A 308 -4.85 -24.43 2.15
CA PRO A 308 -3.52 -24.61 2.71
C PRO A 308 -3.15 -23.59 3.79
N LEU A 309 -3.58 -22.34 3.63
CA LEU A 309 -3.35 -21.28 4.62
C LEU A 309 -4.11 -21.56 5.93
N GLN A 310 -5.35 -22.06 5.86
CA GLN A 310 -6.10 -22.48 7.05
C GLN A 310 -5.36 -23.56 7.83
N LEU A 311 -4.80 -24.56 7.13
CA LEU A 311 -4.00 -25.62 7.75
C LEU A 311 -2.73 -25.06 8.39
N LYS A 312 -1.97 -24.22 7.66
CA LYS A 312 -0.77 -23.57 8.19
C LYS A 312 -1.05 -22.76 9.46
N PHE A 313 -2.20 -22.08 9.55
CA PHE A 313 -2.56 -21.31 10.75
C PHE A 313 -2.79 -22.17 12.00
N LEU A 314 -3.13 -23.45 11.87
CA LEU A 314 -3.21 -24.36 13.01
C LEU A 314 -1.84 -24.57 13.67
N GLU A 315 -0.76 -24.40 12.91
CA GLU A 315 0.62 -24.54 13.39
C GLU A 315 1.12 -23.26 14.10
N THR A 316 0.46 -22.12 13.90
CA THR A 316 0.92 -20.81 14.42
C THR A 316 0.32 -20.41 15.76
N VAL A 317 -0.61 -21.21 16.31
CA VAL A 317 -1.43 -20.93 17.52
C VAL A 317 -0.62 -20.73 18.81
N HIS A 318 0.65 -21.12 18.80
CA HIS A 318 1.59 -20.86 19.89
C HIS A 318 1.90 -19.36 20.05
N THR A 319 1.68 -18.54 19.01
CA THR A 319 1.80 -17.07 19.05
C THR A 319 0.44 -16.38 19.25
N LEU A 320 0.44 -15.18 19.82
CA LEU A 320 -0.80 -14.40 20.01
C LEU A 320 -1.48 -14.06 18.68
N CYS A 321 -0.71 -13.71 17.65
CA CYS A 321 -1.23 -13.50 16.30
C CYS A 321 -1.86 -14.78 15.71
N GLY A 322 -1.25 -15.94 15.93
CA GLY A 322 -1.79 -17.22 15.44
C GLY A 322 -3.05 -17.70 16.17
N ARG A 323 -3.41 -17.11 17.31
CA ARG A 323 -4.67 -17.40 18.02
C ARG A 323 -5.87 -16.63 17.46
N ILE A 324 -5.66 -15.74 16.50
CA ILE A 324 -6.73 -14.97 15.85
C ILE A 324 -6.76 -15.16 14.32
N PRO A 325 -6.64 -16.39 13.79
CA PRO A 325 -6.52 -16.62 12.34
C PRO A 325 -7.70 -16.06 11.54
N GLN A 326 -8.87 -15.97 12.16
CA GLN A 326 -10.09 -15.43 11.55
C GLN A 326 -9.93 -14.00 11.04
N VAL A 327 -9.12 -13.15 11.70
CA VAL A 327 -8.98 -11.75 11.25
C VAL A 327 -8.24 -11.67 9.92
N PHE A 328 -7.31 -12.59 9.67
CA PHE A 328 -6.52 -12.65 8.44
C PHE A 328 -7.28 -13.30 7.27
N LEU A 329 -8.12 -14.30 7.55
CA LEU A 329 -8.87 -15.01 6.50
C LEU A 329 -10.10 -14.27 6.00
N LYS A 330 -10.72 -13.44 6.86
CA LYS A 330 -12.05 -12.84 6.61
C LYS A 330 -12.14 -12.03 5.31
N GLN A 331 -11.10 -11.27 4.96
CA GLN A 331 -11.11 -10.47 3.72
C GLN A 331 -10.81 -11.31 2.47
N ILE A 332 -9.95 -12.33 2.61
CA ILE A 332 -9.67 -13.29 1.54
C ILE A 332 -10.95 -14.04 1.19
N GLU A 333 -11.65 -14.57 2.19
CA GLU A 333 -12.92 -15.27 2.04
C GLU A 333 -13.99 -14.38 1.37
N LYS A 334 -14.18 -13.14 1.87
CA LYS A 334 -15.09 -12.16 1.26
C LYS A 334 -14.75 -11.89 -0.20
N THR A 335 -13.47 -11.79 -0.53
CA THR A 335 -13.01 -11.51 -1.89
C THR A 335 -13.29 -12.70 -2.81
N MET A 336 -12.97 -13.92 -2.36
CA MET A 336 -13.25 -15.15 -3.11
C MET A 336 -14.74 -15.34 -3.35
N LYS A 337 -15.58 -15.11 -2.34
CA LYS A 337 -17.04 -15.20 -2.47
C LYS A 337 -17.57 -14.23 -3.54
N ARG A 338 -17.12 -12.96 -3.53
CA ARG A 338 -17.50 -11.97 -4.54
C ARG A 338 -17.07 -12.37 -5.96
N VAL A 339 -15.89 -12.97 -6.11
CA VAL A 339 -15.41 -13.47 -7.40
C VAL A 339 -16.31 -14.61 -7.88
N TYR A 340 -16.62 -15.57 -7.01
CA TYR A 340 -17.49 -16.70 -7.33
C TYR A 340 -18.92 -16.27 -7.72
N GLU A 341 -19.52 -15.35 -6.95
CA GLU A 341 -20.85 -14.79 -7.24
C GLU A 341 -20.89 -14.11 -8.62
N LYS A 342 -19.87 -13.32 -8.98
CA LYS A 342 -19.78 -12.70 -10.30
C LYS A 342 -19.69 -13.73 -11.42
N HIS A 343 -18.94 -14.82 -11.23
CA HIS A 343 -18.82 -15.87 -12.24
C HIS A 343 -20.14 -16.63 -12.43
N ILE A 344 -20.87 -16.95 -11.35
CA ILE A 344 -22.20 -17.59 -11.43
C ILE A 344 -23.21 -16.67 -12.13
N ILE A 345 -23.29 -15.39 -11.75
CA ILE A 345 -24.26 -14.45 -12.34
C ILE A 345 -24.04 -14.32 -13.85
N ILE A 346 -22.78 -14.35 -14.32
CA ILE A 346 -22.46 -14.35 -15.75
C ILE A 346 -22.87 -15.66 -16.45
N HIS A 347 -22.78 -16.81 -15.77
CA HIS A 347 -23.08 -18.12 -16.37
C HIS A 347 -24.57 -18.51 -16.30
N VAL A 348 -25.35 -17.96 -15.38
CA VAL A 348 -26.78 -18.26 -15.25
C VAL A 348 -27.65 -17.38 -16.15
N GLY A 349 -27.16 -16.20 -16.58
CA GLY A 349 -27.93 -15.25 -17.39
C GLY A 349 -29.19 -14.73 -16.67
N PRO A 350 -29.77 -13.59 -17.07
CA PRO A 350 -31.11 -13.27 -16.62
C PRO A 350 -32.03 -14.32 -17.22
N ASN A 351 -32.70 -15.11 -16.37
CA ASN A 351 -33.86 -15.88 -16.78
C ASN A 351 -34.82 -14.91 -17.46
N ARG A 352 -34.81 -14.88 -18.79
CA ARG A 352 -35.93 -14.38 -19.59
C ARG A 352 -37.05 -15.39 -19.35
N MET A 353 -37.80 -15.19 -18.27
CA MET A 353 -39.14 -15.74 -18.19
C MET A 353 -39.91 -15.12 -19.35
N HIS A 354 -40.41 -16.00 -20.21
CA HIS A 354 -41.23 -15.71 -21.38
C HIS A 354 -42.54 -15.03 -21.01
#